data_AF-A0ABD0ND53-F1
#
_entry.id   AF-A0ABD0ND53-F1
#
_cell.length_a   1.000
_cell.length_b   1.000
_cell.length_c   1.000
_cell.angle_alpha   90.00
_cell.angle_beta   90.00
_cell.angle_gamma   90.00
#
_symmetry.space_group_name_H-M   'P 1'
#
loop_
_entity.id
_entity.type
_entity.pdbx_description
1 polymer ?
#
loop_
_entity_poly.entity_id
_entity_poly.type
_entity_poly.pdbx_seq_one_letter_code
_entity_poly.pdbx_strand_id
1 'polypeptide(L)' 'LIRMPGGCVEQNLARITLPLIAAHYLDRSGNWDDVGINRREEAIKYIQTGV' A
#
# COMPACT_ATOMS: atom_id res chain seq x y z
N LEU A 1 4.96 -16.32 -23.14
CA LEU A 1 4.31 -15.21 -22.39
C LEU A 1 4.53 -15.47 -20.92
N ILE A 2 5.25 -14.59 -20.21
CA ILE A 2 5.39 -14.71 -18.75
C ILE A 2 4.05 -14.33 -18.16
N ARG A 3 3.33 -15.31 -17.62
CA ARG A 3 2.11 -15.09 -16.85
C ARG A 3 2.46 -15.17 -15.39
N MET A 4 2.03 -14.17 -14.64
CA MET A 4 2.03 -14.21 -13.19
C MET A 4 1.15 -15.41 -12.77
N PRO A 5 1.58 -16.24 -11.82
CA PRO A 5 0.78 -17.37 -11.37
C PRO A 5 -0.41 -16.85 -10.55
N GLY A 6 -1.62 -17.17 -11.02
CA GLY A 6 -2.86 -16.76 -10.37
C GLY A 6 -3.03 -17.41 -8.99
N GLY A 7 -3.46 -16.62 -8.01
CA GLY A 7 -3.64 -17.00 -6.60
C GLY A 7 -2.62 -16.35 -5.66
N CYS A 8 -2.85 -16.44 -4.34
CA CYS A 8 -2.11 -15.89 -3.18
C CYS A 8 -1.13 -14.72 -3.44
N VAL A 9 -0.08 -14.92 -4.24
CA VAL A 9 0.88 -13.88 -4.64
C VAL A 9 0.20 -12.73 -5.41
N GLU A 10 -0.58 -13.02 -6.46
CA GLU A 10 -1.27 -11.96 -7.22
C GLU A 10 -2.29 -11.20 -6.35
N GLN A 11 -2.97 -11.90 -5.45
CA GLN A 11 -3.92 -11.30 -4.53
C GLN A 11 -3.23 -10.47 -3.43
N ASN A 12 -2.12 -10.96 -2.88
CA ASN A 12 -1.30 -10.21 -1.92
C ASN A 12 -0.73 -8.95 -2.58
N LEU A 13 -0.20 -9.06 -3.80
CA LEU A 13 0.25 -7.93 -4.60
C LEU A 13 -0.88 -6.93 -4.85
N ALA A 14 -2.07 -7.40 -5.26
CA ALA A 14 -3.22 -6.53 -5.49
C ALA A 14 -3.64 -5.78 -4.21
N ARG A 15 -3.58 -6.43 -3.04
CA ARG A 15 -3.90 -5.80 -1.75
C ARG A 15 -2.89 -4.74 -1.31
N ILE A 16 -1.60 -4.92 -1.59
CA ILE A 16 -0.56 -3.98 -1.16
C ILE A 16 -0.28 -2.87 -2.17
N THR A 17 -0.59 -3.06 -3.46
CA THR A 17 -0.21 -2.10 -4.51
C THR A 17 -0.87 -0.75 -4.33
N LEU A 18 -2.19 -0.72 -4.12
CA LEU A 18 -2.94 0.52 -3.93
C LEU A 18 -2.51 1.30 -2.67
N PRO A 19 -2.42 0.69 -1.47
CA PRO A 19 -1.96 1.43 -0.29
C PRO A 19 -0.49 1.86 -0.40
N LEU A 20 0.37 1.09 -1.08
CA LEU A 20 1.75 1.50 -1.35
C LEU A 20 1.82 2.76 -2.22
N ILE A 21 1.05 2.81 -3.30
CA ILE A 21 0.99 3.99 -4.19
C ILE A 21 0.43 5.21 -3.42
N ALA A 22 -0.63 5.03 -2.64
CA ALA A 22 -1.23 6.11 -1.86
C ALA A 22 -0.27 6.65 -0.80
N ALA A 23 0.40 5.78 -0.04
CA ALA A 23 1.39 6.16 0.95
C ALA A 23 2.57 6.91 0.31
N HIS A 24 3.05 6.44 -0.84
CA HIS A 24 4.11 7.10 -1.60
C HIS A 24 3.69 8.50 -2.08
N TYR A 25 2.47 8.66 -2.58
CA TYR A 25 1.94 9.97 -2.97
C TYR A 25 1.92 10.95 -1.79
N LEU A 26 1.36 10.52 -0.65
CA LEU A 26 1.25 11.34 0.56
C LEU A 26 2.61 11.69 1.17
N ASP A 27 3.58 10.76 1.16
CA ASP A 27 4.96 11.05 1.59
C ASP A 27 5.64 12.08 0.68
N ARG A 28 5.34 12.07 -0.63
CA ARG A 28 5.91 13.04 -1.59
C ARG A 28 5.23 14.39 -1.53
N SER A 29 3.94 14.43 -1.25
CA SER A 29 3.17 15.67 -1.19
C SER A 29 3.23 16.34 0.20
N GLY A 30 3.47 15.55 1.27
CA GLY A 30 3.44 16.02 2.65
C GLY A 30 2.03 16.12 3.25
N ASN A 31 1.02 15.54 2.61
CA ASN A 31 -0.41 15.74 2.95
C ASN A 31 -0.95 14.74 3.98
N TRP A 32 -0.10 14.25 4.89
CA TRP A 32 -0.55 13.31 5.92
C TRP A 32 -1.53 13.95 6.93
N ASP A 33 -1.44 15.25 7.16
CA ASP A 33 -2.34 15.99 8.05
C ASP A 33 -3.79 15.99 7.53
N ASP A 34 -3.97 16.14 6.22
CA ASP A 34 -5.28 16.16 5.54
C ASP A 34 -6.05 14.84 5.70
N VAL A 35 -5.34 13.72 5.86
CA VAL A 35 -5.92 12.37 5.99
C VAL A 35 -5.92 11.86 7.43
N GLY A 36 -5.24 12.56 8.33
CA GLY A 36 -5.12 12.25 9.76
C GLY A 36 -3.75 11.71 10.16
N ILE A 37 -3.20 12.28 11.25
CA ILE A 37 -1.83 12.08 11.72
C ILE A 37 -1.42 10.61 11.94
N ASN A 38 -2.37 9.74 12.31
CA ASN A 38 -2.11 8.32 12.57
C ASN A 38 -2.17 7.43 11.31
N ARG A 39 -2.67 7.95 10.18
CA ARG A 39 -2.85 7.16 8.95
C ARG A 39 -1.53 6.71 8.34
N ARG A 40 -0.45 7.45 8.58
CA ARG A 40 0.88 7.10 8.07
C ARG A 40 1.38 5.79 8.66
N GLU A 41 1.35 5.66 9.98
CA GLU A 41 1.79 4.46 10.67
C GLU A 41 0.90 3.25 10.35
N GLU A 42 -0.41 3.48 10.26
CA GLU A 42 -1.38 2.47 9.85
C GLU A 42 -1.12 1.96 8.43
N ALA A 43 -0.89 2.86 7.47
CA ALA A 43 -0.57 2.51 6.08
C ALA A 43 0.73 1.70 5.97
N ILE A 44 1.79 2.12 6.70
CA ILE A 44 3.07 1.39 6.73
C ILE A 44 2.86 -0.03 7.29
N LYS A 45 2.11 -0.16 8.38
CA LYS A 45 1.78 -1.47 8.96
C LYS A 45 1.01 -2.36 7.98
N TYR A 46 0.01 -1.83 7.30
CA TYR A 46 -0.76 -2.58 6.29
C TYR A 46 0.13 -3.07 5.14
N ILE A 47 0.99 -2.20 4.60
CA ILE A 47 1.93 -2.56 3.53
C ILE A 47 2.90 -3.65 3.99
N GLN A 48 3.44 -3.55 5.20
CA GLN A 48 4.38 -4.54 5.75
C GLN A 48 3.74 -5.90 6.02
N THR A 49 2.48 -5.90 6.46
CA THR A 49 1.78 -7.15 6.80
C THR A 49 1.35 -7.91 5.55
N GLY A 50 1.03 -7.20 4.47
CA GLY A 50 0.69 -7.81 3.18
C GLY A 50 -0.62 -8.60 3.15
N VAL A 51 -1.48 -8.41 4.15
CA VAL A 51 -2.74 -9.14 4.36
C VAL A 51 -3.93 -8.19 4.36
#